data_AF-A0A1V2DUJ2-F1
#
_entry.id   AF-A0A1V2DUJ2-F1
#
_cell.length_a   1.000
_cell.length_b   1.000
_cell.length_c   1.000
_cell.angle_alpha   90.00
_cell.angle_beta   90.00
_cell.angle_gamma   90.00
#
_symmetry.space_group_name_H-M   'P 1'
#
loop_
_entity.id
_entity.type
_entity.pdbx_description
1 polymer ?
#
loop_
_entity_poly.entity_id
_entity_poly.type
_entity_poly.pdbx_seq_one_letter_code
_entity_poly.pdbx_strand_id
1 'polypeptide(L)'
;MIDADTQLAYGIFWTAYVVAFVVFFYMMKLLFRWIPVYGVRTLLLAALVVLLLTPVESPDVHGWWMPAWLFGGYEMVLGDLAEASRAFFNFAIAGLVMLLVWVLDLVRYRLVRR
;
A
#
# COMPACT_ATOMS: atom_id res chain seq x y z
N MET A 1 2.71 26.61 11.30
CA MET A 1 3.31 25.47 12.03
C MET A 1 2.17 24.60 12.51
N ILE A 2 2.22 23.30 12.26
CA ILE A 2 1.22 22.37 12.80
C ILE A 2 1.43 22.29 14.31
N ASP A 3 0.34 22.37 15.06
CA ASP A 3 0.37 22.29 16.52
C ASP A 3 0.67 20.86 17.01
N ALA A 4 1.08 20.75 18.27
CA ALA A 4 1.48 19.47 18.84
C ALA A 4 0.34 18.43 18.83
N ASP A 5 -0.89 18.90 19.01
CA ASP A 5 -2.09 18.05 19.03
C ASP A 5 -2.36 17.44 17.66
N THR A 6 -2.21 18.21 16.59
CA THR A 6 -2.39 17.71 15.22
C THR A 6 -1.30 16.72 14.81
N GLN A 7 -0.04 16.93 15.25
CA GLN A 7 1.03 15.93 15.03
C GLN A 7 0.78 14.64 15.80
N LEU A 8 0.30 14.75 17.05
CA LEU A 8 -0.06 13.59 17.86
C LEU A 8 -1.22 12.81 17.24
N ALA A 9 -2.26 13.49 16.76
CA ALA A 9 -3.37 12.87 16.05
C ALA A 9 -2.90 12.13 14.79
N TYR A 10 -2.05 12.76 13.97
CA TYR A 10 -1.46 12.13 12.79
C TYR A 10 -0.72 10.82 13.12
N GLY A 11 0.09 10.82 14.19
CA GLY A 11 0.78 9.62 14.66
C GLY A 11 -0.17 8.51 15.12
N ILE A 12 -1.25 8.86 15.83
CA ILE A 12 -2.28 7.92 16.26
C ILE A 12 -2.98 7.29 15.05
N PHE A 13 -3.40 8.08 14.07
CA PHE A 13 -4.08 7.57 12.89
C PHE A 13 -3.20 6.61 12.07
N TRP A 14 -1.92 6.95 11.88
CA TRP A 14 -0.99 6.03 11.22
C TRP A 14 -0.75 4.75 12.00
N THR A 15 -0.62 4.85 13.32
CA THR A 15 -0.47 3.68 14.19
C THR A 15 -1.69 2.76 14.05
N ALA A 16 -2.89 3.32 14.19
CA ALA A 16 -4.14 2.59 14.02
C ALA A 16 -4.26 1.98 12.62
N TYR A 17 -3.87 2.72 11.58
CA TYR A 17 -3.88 2.25 10.19
C TYR A 17 -2.95 1.05 9.98
N VAL A 18 -1.71 1.11 10.48
CA VAL A 18 -0.75 0.01 10.38
C VAL A 18 -1.23 -1.22 11.16
N VAL A 19 -1.77 -1.04 12.37
CA VAL A 19 -2.35 -2.14 13.16
C VAL A 19 -3.51 -2.79 12.41
N ALA A 20 -4.44 -1.98 11.90
CA ALA A 20 -5.57 -2.47 11.11
C ALA A 20 -5.11 -3.21 9.85
N PHE A 21 -4.10 -2.68 9.15
CA PHE A 21 -3.50 -3.34 8.00
C PHE A 21 -2.92 -4.71 8.38
N VAL A 22 -2.17 -4.84 9.47
CA VAL A 22 -1.59 -6.12 9.89
C VAL A 22 -2.67 -7.16 10.15
N VAL A 23 -3.72 -6.78 10.88
CA VAL A 23 -4.86 -7.67 11.17
C VAL A 23 -5.55 -8.08 9.87
N PHE A 24 -5.89 -7.10 9.02
CA PHE A 24 -6.52 -7.34 7.73
C PHE A 24 -5.65 -8.23 6.83
N PHE A 25 -4.36 -7.96 6.72
CA PHE A 25 -3.41 -8.72 5.91
C PHE A 25 -3.32 -10.17 6.39
N TYR A 26 -3.31 -10.40 7.70
CA TYR A 26 -3.31 -11.75 8.26
C TYR A 26 -4.62 -12.50 7.93
N MET A 27 -5.76 -11.82 8.04
CA MET A 27 -7.05 -12.38 7.64
C MET A 27 -7.07 -12.73 6.14
N MET A 28 -6.56 -11.85 5.27
CA MET A 28 -6.48 -12.10 3.83
C MET A 28 -5.50 -13.22 3.49
N LYS A 29 -4.36 -13.31 4.18
CA LYS A 29 -3.43 -14.45 4.06
C LYS A 29 -4.11 -15.76 4.43
N LEU A 30 -4.92 -15.75 5.48
CA LEU A 30 -5.69 -16.91 5.91
C LEU A 30 -6.77 -17.29 4.89
N LEU A 31 -7.40 -16.31 4.26
CA LEU A 31 -8.39 -16.49 3.21
C LEU A 31 -7.75 -17.03 1.92
N PHE A 32 -6.64 -16.46 1.46
CA PHE A 32 -5.97 -16.91 0.23
C PHE A 32 -5.27 -18.25 0.36
N ARG A 33 -5.27 -18.88 1.55
CA ARG A 33 -4.79 -20.26 1.72
C ARG A 33 -5.55 -21.26 0.84
N TRP A 34 -6.81 -20.95 0.50
CA TRP A 34 -7.67 -21.79 -0.33
C TRP A 34 -7.28 -21.79 -1.81
N ILE A 35 -6.40 -20.87 -2.23
CA ILE A 35 -5.90 -20.79 -3.60
C ILE A 35 -4.74 -21.79 -3.76
N PRO A 36 -4.87 -22.81 -4.63
CA PRO A 36 -3.86 -23.87 -4.74
C PRO A 36 -2.57 -23.40 -5.45
N VAL A 37 -2.64 -22.31 -6.21
CA VAL A 37 -1.51 -21.78 -6.97
C VAL A 37 -0.71 -20.80 -6.09
N TYR A 38 0.50 -21.21 -5.69
CA TYR A 38 1.41 -20.41 -4.85
C TYR A 38 1.61 -18.98 -5.39
N GLY A 39 1.89 -18.85 -6.68
CA GLY A 39 2.19 -17.54 -7.28
C GLY A 39 1.00 -16.59 -7.26
N VAL A 40 -0.22 -17.08 -7.52
CA VAL A 40 -1.44 -16.26 -7.43
C VAL A 40 -1.66 -15.81 -6.00
N ARG A 41 -1.49 -16.70 -5.03
CA ARG A 41 -1.61 -16.36 -3.60
C ARG A 41 -0.64 -15.26 -3.19
N THR A 42 0.63 -15.36 -3.55
CA THR A 42 1.63 -14.35 -3.19
C THR A 42 1.45 -13.05 -3.98
N LEU A 43 0.96 -13.11 -5.22
CA LEU A 43 0.63 -11.92 -6.00
C LEU A 43 -0.49 -11.11 -5.37
N LEU A 44 -1.56 -11.77 -4.93
CA LEU A 44 -2.67 -11.09 -4.26
C LEU A 44 -2.21 -10.44 -2.95
N LEU A 45 -1.36 -11.11 -2.17
CA LEU A 45 -0.78 -10.51 -0.97
C LEU A 45 0.12 -9.32 -1.29
N ALA A 46 0.96 -9.43 -2.31
CA ALA A 46 1.80 -8.33 -2.77
C ALA A 46 0.96 -7.13 -3.24
N ALA A 47 -0.13 -7.39 -3.97
CA ALA A 47 -1.07 -6.37 -4.40
C ALA A 47 -1.74 -5.66 -3.21
N LEU A 48 -2.11 -6.38 -2.15
CA LEU A 48 -2.64 -5.76 -0.93
C LEU A 48 -1.64 -4.85 -0.24
N VAL A 49 -0.36 -5.23 -0.21
CA VAL A 49 0.71 -4.38 0.33
C VAL A 49 0.82 -3.10 -0.48
N VAL A 50 0.89 -3.18 -1.80
CA VAL A 50 0.94 -1.98 -2.66
C VAL A 50 -0.31 -1.13 -2.48
N LEU A 51 -1.48 -1.78 -2.49
CA LEU A 51 -2.76 -1.09 -2.41
C LEU A 51 -2.91 -0.28 -1.13
N LEU A 52 -2.58 -0.87 0.01
CA LEU A 52 -2.89 -0.26 1.30
C LEU A 52 -1.69 0.46 1.90
N LEU A 53 -0.46 0.10 1.59
CA LEU A 53 0.73 0.66 2.23
C LEU A 53 1.53 1.61 1.37
N THR A 54 1.20 1.83 0.09
CA THR A 54 1.89 2.85 -0.70
C THR A 54 1.55 4.24 -0.16
N PRO A 55 2.52 5.01 0.34
CA PRO A 55 2.26 6.34 0.85
C PRO A 55 2.47 7.41 -0.24
N VAL A 56 1.80 8.55 -0.10
CA VAL A 56 2.01 9.77 -0.89
C VAL A 56 2.11 10.96 0.06
N GLU A 57 3.02 11.90 -0.21
CA GLU A 57 3.18 13.09 0.60
C GLU A 57 2.08 14.13 0.26
N SER A 58 1.50 14.72 1.30
CA SER A 58 0.57 15.83 1.22
C SER A 58 1.18 17.00 0.43
N PRO A 59 0.40 17.66 -0.46
CA PRO A 59 0.86 18.89 -1.10
C PRO A 59 0.86 20.08 -0.12
N ASP A 60 0.01 20.05 0.91
CA ASP A 60 -0.19 21.19 1.83
C ASP A 60 0.80 21.20 2.99
N VAL A 61 1.26 20.02 3.40
CA VAL A 61 2.09 19.85 4.59
C VAL A 61 3.26 18.92 4.29
N HIS A 62 4.46 19.49 4.30
CA HIS A 62 5.69 18.70 4.17
C HIS A 62 5.85 17.65 5.28
N GLY A 63 6.26 16.45 4.88
CA GLY A 63 6.48 15.31 5.77
C GLY A 63 5.20 14.61 6.25
N TRP A 64 4.03 15.08 5.81
CA TRP A 64 2.76 14.40 6.08
C TRP A 64 2.43 13.45 4.96
N TRP A 65 2.37 12.17 5.28
CA TRP A 65 2.10 11.10 4.33
C TRP A 65 0.67 10.60 4.51
N MET A 66 0.04 10.21 3.41
CA MET A 66 -1.28 9.57 3.37
C MET A 66 -1.20 8.28 2.56
N PRO A 67 -2.10 7.31 2.78
CA PRO A 67 -2.26 6.20 1.86
C PRO A 67 -2.63 6.71 0.45
N ALA A 68 -1.84 6.36 -0.56
CA ALA A 68 -1.96 6.89 -1.91
C ALA A 68 -3.31 6.53 -2.56
N TRP A 69 -3.87 5.36 -2.26
CA TRP A 69 -5.19 4.95 -2.74
C TRP A 69 -6.30 5.86 -2.21
N LEU A 70 -6.19 6.30 -0.96
CA LEU A 70 -7.20 7.11 -0.29
C LEU A 70 -7.13 8.55 -0.78
N PHE A 71 -5.92 9.12 -0.80
CA PHE A 71 -5.69 10.48 -1.31
C PHE A 71 -6.05 10.57 -2.80
N GLY A 72 -5.51 9.69 -3.65
CA GLY A 72 -5.79 9.71 -5.08
C GLY A 72 -7.28 9.47 -5.40
N GLY A 73 -7.94 8.58 -4.66
CA GLY A 73 -9.38 8.36 -4.80
C GLY A 73 -10.22 9.56 -4.36
N TYR A 74 -9.83 10.22 -3.26
CA TYR A 74 -10.48 11.43 -2.78
C TYR A 74 -10.36 12.59 -3.79
N GLU A 75 -9.14 12.86 -4.27
CA GLU A 75 -8.89 13.92 -5.25
C GLU A 75 -9.60 13.66 -6.58
N MET A 76 -9.69 12.39 -7.00
CA MET A 76 -10.46 12.01 -8.19
C MET A 76 -11.95 12.34 -8.05
N VAL A 77 -12.52 12.20 -6.85
CA VAL A 77 -13.92 12.57 -6.57
C VAL A 77 -14.10 14.09 -6.51
N LEU A 78 -13.11 14.82 -5.98
CA LEU A 78 -13.11 16.29 -5.96
C LEU A 78 -12.88 16.92 -7.34
N GLY A 79 -12.34 16.16 -8.29
CA GLY A 79 -12.02 16.63 -9.64
C GLY A 79 -10.61 17.21 -9.79
N ASP A 80 -9.75 17.10 -8.78
CA ASP A 80 -8.34 17.46 -8.89
C ASP A 80 -7.54 16.31 -9.53
N LEU A 81 -7.54 16.31 -10.87
CA LEU A 81 -6.86 15.28 -11.64
C LEU A 81 -5.34 15.34 -11.53
N ALA A 82 -4.76 16.49 -11.19
CA ALA A 82 -3.31 16.63 -11.10
C ALA A 82 -2.78 15.90 -9.86
N GLU A 83 -3.39 16.17 -8.71
CA GLU A 83 -3.04 15.52 -7.45
C GLU A 83 -3.41 14.03 -7.43
N ALA A 84 -4.57 13.67 -7.99
CA ALA A 84 -4.94 12.28 -8.17
C ALA A 84 -3.91 11.52 -9.02
N SER A 85 -3.46 12.11 -10.13
CA SER A 85 -2.45 11.50 -11.02
C SER A 85 -1.11 11.32 -10.32
N ARG A 86 -0.68 12.30 -9.50
CA ARG A 86 0.55 12.19 -8.69
C ARG A 86 0.48 11.00 -7.74
N ALA A 87 -0.66 10.84 -7.06
CA ALA A 87 -0.89 9.72 -6.14
C ALA A 87 -0.86 8.37 -6.87
N PHE A 88 -1.57 8.25 -8.00
CA PHE A 88 -1.60 7.02 -8.78
C PHE A 88 -0.29 6.72 -9.48
N PHE A 89 0.52 7.73 -9.81
CA PHE A 89 1.86 7.53 -10.35
C PHE A 89 2.80 6.90 -9.31
N ASN A 90 2.81 7.41 -8.08
CA ASN A 90 3.56 6.79 -6.97
C ASN A 90 3.08 5.35 -6.72
N PHE A 91 1.77 5.15 -6.76
CA PHE A 91 1.14 3.84 -6.64
C PHE A 91 1.60 2.86 -7.74
N ALA A 92 1.66 3.32 -8.99
CA ALA A 92 2.13 2.53 -10.12
C ALA A 92 3.60 2.16 -9.99
N ILE A 93 4.46 3.09 -9.56
CA ILE A 93 5.88 2.82 -9.31
C ILE A 93 6.04 1.77 -8.20
N ALA A 94 5.36 1.94 -7.07
CA ALA A 94 5.39 0.98 -5.97
C ALA A 94 4.89 -0.40 -6.43
N GLY A 95 3.85 -0.43 -7.26
CA GLY A 95 3.33 -1.63 -7.90
C GLY A 95 4.35 -2.34 -8.79
N LEU A 96 5.05 -1.59 -9.66
CA LEU A 96 6.10 -2.13 -10.52
C LEU A 96 7.26 -2.71 -9.71
N VAL A 97 7.74 -1.98 -8.70
CA VAL A 97 8.81 -2.45 -7.82
C VAL A 97 8.40 -3.72 -7.10
N MET A 98 7.18 -3.76 -6.53
CA MET A 98 6.67 -4.95 -5.85
C MET A 98 6.49 -6.12 -6.81
N LEU A 99 6.05 -5.87 -8.04
CA LEU A 99 5.92 -6.90 -9.07
C LEU A 99 7.28 -7.52 -9.40
N LEU A 100 8.34 -6.71 -9.52
CA LEU A 100 9.71 -7.21 -9.71
C LEU A 100 10.17 -8.07 -8.52
N VAL A 101 9.94 -7.60 -7.29
CA VAL A 101 10.25 -8.37 -6.07
C VAL A 101 9.50 -9.70 -6.05
N TRP A 102 8.22 -9.70 -6.42
CA TRP A 102 7.40 -10.89 -6.51
C TRP A 102 7.91 -11.87 -7.59
N VAL A 103 8.31 -11.39 -8.76
CA VAL A 103 8.94 -12.22 -9.80
C VAL A 103 10.22 -12.88 -9.28
N LEU A 104 11.07 -12.13 -8.56
CA LEU A 104 12.28 -12.67 -7.95
C LEU A 104 11.97 -13.74 -6.89
N ASP A 105 10.92 -13.56 -6.08
CA ASP A 105 10.46 -14.58 -5.12
C ASP A 105 10.03 -15.87 -5.84
N LEU A 106 9.29 -15.75 -6.96
CA LEU A 106 8.89 -16.93 -7.75
C LEU A 106 10.09 -17.70 -8.30
N VAL A 107 11.09 -16.98 -8.83
CA VAL A 107 12.31 -17.60 -9.35
C VAL A 107 13.05 -18.32 -8.23
N ARG A 108 13.25 -17.65 -7.07
CA ARG A 108 13.88 -18.26 -5.88
C ARG A 108 13.13 -19.52 -5.43
N TYR A 109 11.82 -19.44 -5.31
CA TYR A 109 10.98 -20.56 -4.90
C TYR A 109 11.14 -21.76 -5.84
N ARG A 110 11.21 -21.51 -7.16
CA ARG A 110 11.43 -22.56 -8.16
C ARG A 110 12.82 -23.18 -8.10
N LEU A 111 13.86 -22.39 -7.79
CA LEU A 111 15.24 -22.88 -7.71
C LEU A 111 15.51 -23.69 -6.44
N VAL A 112 14.92 -23.30 -5.30
CA VAL A 112 15.16 -23.94 -3.99
C VAL A 112 14.33 -25.22 -3.77
N ARG A 113 13.17 -25.35 -4.44
CA ARG A 113 12.32 -26.57 -4.35
C ARG A 113 12.60 -27.62 -5.43
N ARG A 114 13.66 -27.46 -6.23
CA ARG A 114 14.22 -28.53 -7.06
C ARG A 114 15.16 -29.38 -6.23
#